data_AF-G2GNB9-F1
#
_entry.id   AF-G2GNB9-F1
#
_cell.length_a   1.000
_cell.length_b   1.000
_cell.length_c   1.000
_cell.angle_alpha   90.00
_cell.angle_beta   90.00
_cell.angle_gamma   90.00
#
_symmetry.space_group_name_H-M   'P 1'
#
loop_
_entity.id
_entity.type
_entity.pdbx_description
1 polymer ?
#
loop_
_entity_poly.entity_id
_entity_poly.type
_entity_poly.pdbx_seq_one_letter_code
_entity_poly.pdbx_strand_id
1 'polypeptide(L)'
;MAHLCGLCLALRGDHGQLARVVTNYDGLLISVLTEAQADDGGALRRKAGPCALRGMRTASVAQGEGARLAAAVSLVLASAKVRDHVADRDGLLARG
;
A
#
# COMPACT_ATOMS: atom_id res chain seq x y z
N MET A 1 -3.58 6.30 9.83
CA MET A 1 -2.16 6.15 9.44
C MET A 1 -1.60 4.73 9.62
N ALA A 2 -2.12 3.92 10.57
CA ALA A 2 -1.70 2.53 10.77
C ALA A 2 -1.86 1.64 9.50
N HIS A 3 -2.96 1.80 8.76
CA HIS A 3 -3.21 1.08 7.49
C HIS A 3 -2.26 1.48 6.37
N LEU A 4 -1.97 2.78 6.21
CA LEU A 4 -1.04 3.25 5.18
C LEU A 4 0.37 2.71 5.40
N CYS A 5 0.83 2.75 6.65
CA CYS A 5 2.12 2.19 7.03
C CYS A 5 2.13 0.66 6.91
N GLY A 6 1.01 -0.01 7.21
CA GLY A 6 0.82 -1.44 7.02
C GLY A 6 0.96 -1.85 5.56
N LEU A 7 0.22 -1.18 4.67
CA LEU A 7 0.30 -1.33 3.21
C LEU A 7 1.74 -1.12 2.70
N CYS A 8 2.37 -0.02 3.09
CA CYS A 8 3.73 0.30 2.64
C CYS A 8 4.75 -0.78 3.07
N LEU A 9 4.53 -1.42 4.23
CA LEU A 9 5.36 -2.53 4.70
C LEU A 9 5.00 -3.87 4.04
N ALA A 10 3.72 -4.11 3.73
CA ALA A 10 3.29 -5.28 2.96
C ALA A 10 3.87 -5.25 1.55
N LEU A 11 3.80 -4.10 0.86
CA LEU A 11 4.47 -3.88 -0.43
C LEU A 11 5.97 -4.16 -0.36
N ARG A 12 6.65 -3.65 0.68
CA ARG A 12 8.08 -3.90 0.88
C ARG A 12 8.39 -5.38 1.10
N GLY A 13 7.61 -6.04 1.95
CA GLY A 13 7.83 -7.42 2.35
C GLY A 13 7.57 -8.42 1.22
N ASP A 14 6.47 -8.23 0.50
CA ASP A 14 5.98 -9.20 -0.48
C ASP A 14 6.48 -8.88 -1.91
N HIS A 15 6.79 -7.61 -2.21
CA HIS A 15 7.14 -7.15 -3.57
C HIS A 15 8.42 -6.30 -3.65
N GLY A 16 9.15 -6.16 -2.54
CA GLY A 16 10.45 -5.48 -2.49
C GLY A 16 10.39 -3.96 -2.27
N GLN A 17 11.56 -3.35 -2.08
CA GLN A 17 11.67 -1.95 -1.65
C GLN A 17 11.06 -0.94 -2.63
N LEU A 18 11.18 -1.19 -3.94
CA LEU A 18 10.65 -0.30 -4.97
C LEU A 18 9.12 -0.32 -5.03
N ALA A 19 8.47 -1.44 -4.66
CA ALA A 19 7.02 -1.53 -4.64
C ALA A 19 6.37 -0.51 -3.68
N ARG A 20 7.13 0.08 -2.75
CA ARG A 20 6.62 1.12 -1.85
C ARG A 20 6.11 2.37 -2.59
N VAL A 21 6.61 2.64 -3.81
CA VAL A 21 6.18 3.80 -4.59
C VAL A 21 4.72 3.71 -5.04
N VAL A 22 4.14 2.51 -5.07
CA VAL A 22 2.73 2.33 -5.45
C VAL A 22 1.77 2.46 -4.27
N THR A 23 2.27 2.81 -3.07
CA THR A 23 1.42 3.04 -1.90
C THR A 23 0.41 4.15 -2.21
N ASN A 24 -0.88 3.82 -2.23
CA ASN A 24 -1.95 4.77 -2.52
C ASN A 24 -3.04 4.75 -1.44
N TYR A 25 -3.94 5.74 -1.47
CA TYR A 25 -5.05 5.81 -0.53
C TYR A 25 -6.18 4.84 -0.86
N ASP A 26 -6.36 4.45 -2.12
CA ASP A 26 -7.42 3.52 -2.54
C ASP A 26 -7.27 2.14 -1.89
N GLY A 27 -6.03 1.66 -1.72
CA GLY A 27 -5.72 0.45 -0.99
C GLY A 27 -6.08 0.52 0.50
N LEU A 28 -6.16 1.72 1.09
CA LEU A 28 -6.60 1.86 2.49
C LEU A 28 -8.05 1.45 2.66
N LEU A 29 -8.91 1.78 1.70
CA LEU A 29 -10.32 1.44 1.77
C LEU A 29 -10.50 -0.07 1.85
N ILE A 30 -9.74 -0.82 1.03
CA ILE A 30 -9.69 -2.28 1.09
C ILE A 30 -9.21 -2.75 2.47
N SER A 31 -8.11 -2.20 2.98
CA SER A 31 -7.60 -2.60 4.30
C SER A 31 -8.60 -2.33 5.44
N VAL A 32 -9.36 -1.23 5.38
CA VAL A 32 -10.36 -0.86 6.40
C VAL A 32 -11.63 -1.71 6.25
N LEU A 33 -12.10 -1.94 5.03
CA LEU A 33 -13.26 -2.80 4.77
C LEU A 33 -12.97 -4.25 5.16
N THR A 34 -11.78 -4.76 4.88
CA THR A 34 -11.37 -6.09 5.34
C THR A 34 -11.28 -6.16 6.86
N GLU A 35 -10.80 -5.10 7.52
CA GLU A 35 -10.78 -5.04 8.99
C GLU A 35 -12.21 -5.04 9.57
N ALA A 36 -13.12 -4.24 9.01
CA ALA A 36 -14.50 -4.15 9.46
C ALA A 36 -15.31 -5.45 9.25
N GLN A 37 -14.92 -6.28 8.28
CA GLN A 37 -15.57 -7.55 7.97
C GLN A 37 -14.94 -8.74 8.69
N ALA A 38 -13.80 -8.57 9.35
CA ALA A 38 -13.15 -9.67 10.04
C ALA A 38 -13.71 -9.78 11.47
N ASP A 39 -14.39 -10.89 11.74
CA ASP A 39 -15.00 -11.21 13.03
C ASP A 39 -13.95 -11.23 14.15
N ASP A 40 -14.19 -10.47 15.24
CA ASP A 40 -13.47 -10.23 16.53
C ASP A 40 -11.94 -10.48 16.68
N GLY A 41 -11.20 -10.80 15.62
CA GLY A 41 -9.81 -11.25 15.65
C GLY A 41 -8.98 -10.94 14.40
N GLY A 42 -9.53 -10.25 13.39
CA GLY A 42 -8.84 -10.03 12.11
C GLY A 42 -7.85 -8.86 12.06
N ALA A 43 -7.91 -7.94 13.02
CA ALA A 43 -6.99 -6.80 13.09
C ALA A 43 -5.65 -7.20 13.74
N LEU A 44 -4.84 -8.01 13.05
CA LEU A 44 -3.49 -8.29 13.49
C LEU A 44 -2.66 -7.00 13.36
N ARG A 45 -2.33 -6.37 14.49
CA ARG A 45 -1.40 -5.23 14.49
C ARG A 45 -0.01 -5.70 14.88
N ARG A 46 1.01 -5.16 14.20
CA ARG A 46 2.41 -5.38 14.57
C ARG A 46 3.12 -4.08 14.87
N LYS A 47 4.10 -4.16 15.75
CA LYS A 47 5.06 -3.07 15.94
C LYS A 47 5.99 -3.00 14.73
N ALA A 48 5.84 -1.95 13.92
CA ALA A 48 6.77 -1.62 12.86
C ALA A 48 8.04 -0.98 13.45
N GLY A 49 9.18 -1.31 12.84
CA GLY A 49 10.47 -0.70 13.18
C GLY A 49 10.55 0.80 12.89
N PRO A 50 11.69 1.43 13.22
CA PRO A 50 11.99 2.82 12.89
C PRO A 50 11.76 3.11 11.40
N CYS A 51 11.11 4.23 11.08
CA CYS A 51 10.85 4.63 9.70
C CYS A 51 11.23 6.10 9.51
N ALA A 52 12.01 6.41 8.47
CA ALA A 52 12.42 7.77 8.14
C ALA A 52 11.21 8.72 7.98
N LEU A 53 10.14 8.27 7.31
CA LEU A 53 8.89 9.04 7.14
C LEU A 53 8.14 9.29 8.47
N ARG A 54 8.51 8.60 9.55
CA ARG A 54 7.99 8.81 10.91
C ARG A 54 8.99 9.51 11.83
N GLY A 55 10.08 10.07 11.30
CA GLY A 55 11.17 10.63 12.10
C GLY A 55 11.89 9.55 12.93
N MET A 56 12.12 8.37 12.34
CA MET A 56 12.73 7.20 12.99
C MET A 56 11.94 6.61 14.16
N ARG A 57 10.66 6.96 14.32
CA ARG A 57 9.78 6.39 15.35
C ARG A 57 9.16 5.06 14.93
N THR A 58 9.02 4.15 15.89
CA THR A 58 8.23 2.92 15.77
C THR A 58 6.74 3.21 15.85
N ALA A 59 5.90 2.34 15.29
CA ALA A 59 4.44 2.49 15.35
C ALA A 59 3.74 1.13 15.30
N SER A 60 2.56 1.02 15.90
CA SER A 60 1.67 -0.13 15.67
C SER A 60 0.97 0.06 14.32
N VAL A 61 1.12 -0.91 13.42
CA VAL A 61 0.60 -0.86 12.04
C VAL A 61 -0.28 -2.06 11.76
N ALA A 62 -1.22 -1.90 10.81
CA ALA A 62 -2.03 -3.02 10.35
C ALA A 62 -1.15 -4.08 9.67
N GLN A 63 -1.41 -5.35 9.98
CA GLN A 63 -0.82 -6.53 9.38
C GLN A 63 -1.96 -7.53 9.07
N GLY A 64 -1.72 -8.45 8.15
CA GLY A 64 -2.66 -9.50 7.79
C GLY A 64 -3.28 -9.25 6.43
N GLU A 65 -4.37 -9.96 6.15
CA GLU A 65 -4.94 -10.06 4.80
C GLU A 65 -5.38 -8.70 4.24
N GLY A 66 -5.93 -7.80 5.07
CA GLY A 66 -6.30 -6.45 4.62
C GLY A 66 -5.12 -5.64 4.07
N ALA A 67 -3.93 -5.76 4.68
CA ALA A 67 -2.74 -5.07 4.19
C ALA A 67 -2.16 -5.71 2.91
N ARG A 68 -2.29 -7.03 2.76
CA ARG A 68 -1.88 -7.77 1.56
C ARG A 68 -2.79 -7.52 0.37
N LEU A 69 -4.11 -7.56 0.59
CA LEU A 69 -5.11 -7.21 -0.42
C LEU A 69 -4.93 -5.77 -0.89
N ALA A 70 -4.72 -4.84 0.05
CA ALA A 70 -4.41 -3.45 -0.28
C ALA A 70 -3.14 -3.32 -1.14
N ALA A 71 -2.10 -4.13 -0.89
CA ALA A 71 -0.86 -4.13 -1.67
C ALA A 71 -1.09 -4.66 -3.09
N ALA A 72 -1.83 -5.76 -3.24
CA ALA A 72 -2.20 -6.31 -4.54
C ALA A 72 -3.02 -5.31 -5.37
N VAL A 73 -4.04 -4.69 -4.77
CA VAL A 73 -4.86 -3.67 -5.43
C VAL A 73 -4.03 -2.46 -5.84
N SER A 74 -3.12 -2.00 -4.96
CA SER A 74 -2.21 -0.88 -5.28
C SER A 74 -1.32 -1.19 -6.49
N LEU A 75 -0.81 -2.41 -6.61
CA LEU A 75 -0.01 -2.85 -7.76
C LEU A 75 -0.84 -2.92 -9.05
N VAL A 76 -2.06 -3.47 -8.98
CA VAL A 76 -2.97 -3.53 -10.13
C VAL A 76 -3.33 -2.12 -10.62
N LEU A 77 -3.67 -1.21 -9.70
CA LEU A 77 -3.95 0.19 -10.03
C LEU A 77 -2.74 0.90 -10.60
N ALA A 78 -1.54 0.67 -10.06
CA ALA A 78 -0.31 1.23 -10.62
C ALA A 78 -0.04 0.70 -12.03
N SER A 79 -0.27 -0.58 -12.29
CA SER A 79 -0.14 -1.18 -13.62
C SER A 79 -1.14 -0.56 -14.61
N ALA A 80 -2.39 -0.35 -14.19
CA ALA A 80 -3.39 0.34 -15.00
C ALA A 80 -2.96 1.78 -15.30
N LYS A 81 -2.56 2.54 -14.27
CA LYS A 81 -2.08 3.92 -14.42
C LYS A 81 -0.89 4.03 -15.38
N VAL A 82 0.05 3.10 -15.34
CA VAL A 82 1.19 3.07 -16.28
C VAL A 82 0.71 2.80 -17.71
N ARG A 83 -0.21 1.86 -17.91
CA ARG A 83 -0.78 1.59 -19.26
C ARG A 83 -1.52 2.81 -19.80
N ASP A 84 -2.30 3.47 -18.96
CA ASP A 84 -3.05 4.68 -19.34
C ASP A 84 -2.07 5.79 -19.74
N HIS A 85 -1.03 6.07 -18.95
CA HIS A 85 0.00 7.05 -19.33
C HIS A 85 0.73 6.71 -20.64
N VAL A 86 0.94 5.42 -20.95
CA VAL A 86 1.53 5.01 -22.23
C VAL A 86 0.56 5.24 -23.40
N ALA A 87 -0.73 4.93 -23.20
CA ALA A 87 -1.77 5.13 -24.22
C ALA A 87 -2.03 6.63 -24.48
N ASP A 88 -2.11 7.41 -23.40
CA ASP A 88 -2.35 8.85 -23.42
C ASP A 88 -1.09 9.64 -23.85
N ARG A 89 0.07 8.99 -23.86
CA ARG A 89 1.39 9.59 -24.11
C ARG A 89 1.68 10.72 -23.13
N ASP A 90 1.41 10.51 -21.85
CA ASP A 90 1.74 11.48 -20.81
C ASP A 90 3.25 11.44 -20.46
N GLY A 91 3.78 12.54 -19.91
CA GLY A 91 5.15 12.59 -19.37
C GLY A 91 6.27 12.56 -20.43
N LEU A 92 7.30 11.73 -20.25
CA LEU A 92 8.44 11.60 -21.18
C LEU A 92 8.04 11.06 -22.58
N LEU A 93 6.82 10.54 -22.72
CA LEU A 93 6.26 10.07 -23.98
C LEU A 93 5.36 11.12 -24.65
N ALA A 94 5.12 12.26 -23.98
CA ALA A 94 4.39 13.38 -24.56
C ALA A 94 5.23 13.97 -25.69
N ARG A 95 4.73 13.81 -26.91
CA ARG A 95 5.30 14.48 -28.08
C ARG A 95 4.83 15.93 -28.03
N GLY A 96 5.74 16.84 -27.69
CA GLY A 96 5.61 18.25 -28.04
C GLY A 96 5.56 18.45 -29.54
#